data_AF-A0A2N1GRA1-F1
#
_entry.id   AF-A0A2N1GRA1-F1
#
_cell.length_a   1.000
_cell.length_b   1.000
_cell.length_c   1.000
_cell.angle_alpha   90.00
_cell.angle_beta   90.00
_cell.angle_gamma   90.00
#
_symmetry.space_group_name_H-M   'P 1'
#
loop_
_entity.id
_entity.type
_entity.pdbx_description
1 polymer ?
#
loop_
_entity_poly.entity_id
_entity_poly.type
_entity_poly.pdbx_seq_one_letter_code
_entity_poly.pdbx_strand_id
1 'polypeptide(L)'
;MTGQAFDAKNKLDYDRNTELLAQGLMQIASDPNLKPTMAELSRITGIHRNTIRQRDFPAQRLEAIKDNRRIAVLAQRVKAEKKQDPKTILMQRLEKSRLEVLYWFNRYQDSENSCATLDKRLDTVRESRDYYVQLADGLRQKIKEQDTEILKLRDALDLVSANLEEPK
;
A
#
# COMPACT_ATOMS: atom_id res chain seq x y z
N MET A 1 -3.64 -73.38 -28.76
CA MET A 1 -2.99 -72.15 -28.26
C MET A 1 -2.71 -71.20 -29.44
N THR A 2 -3.70 -70.40 -29.87
CA THR A 2 -3.60 -69.58 -31.10
C THR A 2 -3.79 -68.07 -30.88
N GLY A 3 -3.88 -67.60 -29.62
CA GLY A 3 -4.07 -66.17 -29.31
C GLY A 3 -2.81 -65.31 -29.40
N GLN A 4 -1.63 -65.86 -29.08
CA GLN A 4 -0.42 -65.06 -28.85
C GLN A 4 0.10 -64.29 -30.09
N ALA A 5 -0.10 -64.79 -31.31
CA ALA A 5 0.38 -64.13 -32.53
C ALA A 5 -0.49 -62.91 -32.93
N PHE A 6 -1.80 -62.98 -32.68
CA PHE A 6 -2.71 -61.86 -32.96
C PHE A 6 -2.63 -60.78 -31.87
N ASP A 7 -2.34 -61.16 -30.64
CA ASP A 7 -2.17 -60.23 -29.52
C ASP A 7 -1.02 -59.23 -29.75
N ALA A 8 0.10 -59.69 -30.32
CA ALA A 8 1.25 -58.83 -30.61
C ALA A 8 0.91 -57.79 -31.69
N LYS A 9 0.25 -58.22 -32.77
CA LYS A 9 -0.17 -57.32 -33.86
C LYS A 9 -1.23 -56.32 -33.40
N ASN A 10 -2.21 -56.77 -32.60
CA ASN A 10 -3.25 -55.90 -32.05
C ASN A 10 -2.68 -54.82 -31.13
N LYS A 11 -1.65 -55.14 -30.34
CA LYS A 11 -0.92 -54.16 -29.52
C LYS A 11 -0.23 -53.11 -30.39
N LEU A 12 0.51 -53.54 -31.41
CA LEU A 12 1.20 -52.62 -32.33
C LEU A 12 0.21 -51.68 -33.07
N ASP A 13 -0.89 -52.22 -33.56
CA ASP A 13 -1.94 -51.42 -34.21
C ASP A 13 -2.62 -50.47 -33.22
N TYR A 14 -2.79 -50.90 -31.96
CA TYR A 14 -3.32 -50.06 -30.91
C TYR A 14 -2.42 -48.85 -30.64
N ASP A 15 -1.13 -49.10 -30.43
CA ASP A 15 -0.11 -48.10 -30.12
C ASP A 15 0.07 -47.10 -31.27
N ARG A 16 0.18 -47.60 -32.51
CA ARG A 16 0.27 -46.76 -33.72
C ARG A 16 -0.92 -45.81 -33.85
N ASN A 17 -2.13 -46.31 -33.63
CA ASN A 17 -3.32 -45.48 -33.65
C ASN A 17 -3.32 -44.45 -32.51
N THR A 18 -2.72 -44.79 -31.35
CA THR A 18 -2.64 -43.88 -30.20
C THR A 18 -1.70 -42.71 -30.50
N GLU A 19 -0.57 -42.98 -31.16
CA GLU A 19 0.36 -41.97 -31.63
C GLU A 19 -0.27 -41.04 -32.66
N LEU A 20 -0.99 -41.59 -33.65
CA LEU A 20 -1.69 -40.78 -34.66
C LEU A 20 -2.74 -39.86 -34.03
N LEU A 21 -3.50 -40.36 -33.05
CA LEU A 21 -4.46 -39.54 -32.31
C LEU A 21 -3.77 -38.45 -31.49
N ALA A 22 -2.63 -38.74 -30.85
CA ALA A 22 -1.87 -37.74 -30.11
C ALA A 22 -1.35 -36.63 -31.03
N GLN A 23 -0.83 -36.97 -32.21
CA GLN A 23 -0.38 -36.00 -33.22
C GLN A 23 -1.54 -35.16 -33.75
N GLY A 24 -2.68 -35.77 -34.08
CA GLY A 24 -3.87 -35.05 -34.53
C GLY A 24 -4.42 -34.09 -33.46
N LEU A 25 -4.39 -34.48 -32.18
CA LEU A 25 -4.75 -33.60 -31.08
C LEU A 25 -3.80 -32.41 -30.94
N MET A 26 -2.49 -32.63 -31.12
CA MET A 26 -1.51 -31.53 -31.11
C MET A 26 -1.75 -30.54 -32.26
N GLN A 27 -2.04 -31.04 -33.47
CA GLN A 27 -2.38 -30.18 -34.62
C GLN A 27 -3.62 -29.32 -34.35
N ILE A 28 -4.68 -29.95 -33.82
CA ILE A 28 -5.89 -29.22 -33.39
C ILE A 28 -5.55 -28.21 -32.30
N ALA A 29 -4.69 -28.55 -31.33
CA ALA A 29 -4.30 -27.61 -30.28
C ALA A 29 -3.55 -26.39 -30.83
N SER A 30 -2.67 -26.58 -31.82
CA SER A 30 -1.87 -25.51 -32.42
C SER A 30 -2.63 -24.61 -33.38
N ASP A 31 -3.61 -25.14 -34.13
CA ASP A 31 -4.33 -24.36 -35.14
C ASP A 31 -5.71 -23.92 -34.62
N PRO A 32 -5.93 -22.61 -34.37
CA PRO A 32 -7.20 -22.10 -33.89
C PRO A 32 -8.36 -22.28 -34.88
N ASN A 33 -8.08 -22.45 -36.18
CA ASN A 33 -9.11 -22.65 -37.21
C ASN A 33 -9.71 -24.06 -37.18
N LEU A 34 -8.95 -25.05 -36.70
CA LEU A 34 -9.44 -26.41 -36.55
C LEU A 34 -10.36 -26.51 -35.35
N LYS A 35 -11.56 -27.06 -35.56
CA LYS A 35 -12.54 -27.25 -34.48
C LYS A 35 -12.13 -28.44 -33.61
N PRO A 36 -12.01 -28.28 -32.29
CA PRO A 36 -11.67 -29.38 -31.38
C PRO A 36 -12.87 -30.34 -31.21
N THR A 37 -13.09 -31.18 -32.22
CA THR A 37 -14.19 -32.15 -32.28
C THR A 37 -13.69 -33.51 -32.73
N MET A 38 -14.41 -34.56 -32.34
CA MET A 38 -14.09 -35.94 -32.72
C MET A 38 -14.19 -36.17 -34.23
N ALA A 39 -15.07 -35.43 -34.92
CA ALA A 39 -15.20 -35.47 -36.37
C ALA A 39 -13.95 -34.93 -37.06
N GLU A 40 -13.42 -33.81 -36.57
CA GLU A 40 -12.19 -33.21 -37.09
C GLU A 40 -10.97 -34.09 -36.81
N LEU A 41 -10.89 -34.67 -35.61
CA LEU A 41 -9.82 -35.61 -35.26
C LEU A 41 -9.86 -36.86 -36.13
N SER A 42 -11.05 -37.38 -36.43
CA SER A 42 -11.24 -38.50 -37.36
C SER A 42 -10.79 -38.14 -38.79
N ARG A 43 -11.10 -36.92 -39.26
CA ARG A 43 -10.67 -36.41 -40.57
C ARG A 43 -9.16 -36.30 -40.68
N ILE A 44 -8.49 -35.79 -39.65
CA ILE A 44 -7.03 -35.56 -39.63
C ILE A 44 -6.25 -36.88 -39.52
N THR A 45 -6.73 -37.79 -38.68
CA THR A 45 -5.99 -39.03 -38.35
C THR A 45 -6.40 -40.22 -39.22
N GLY A 46 -7.49 -40.12 -39.97
CA GLY A 46 -8.07 -41.21 -40.76
C GLY A 46 -8.71 -42.33 -39.91
N ILE A 47 -8.71 -42.20 -38.58
CA ILE A 47 -9.26 -43.20 -37.66
C ILE A 47 -10.76 -42.98 -37.50
N HIS A 48 -11.55 -44.05 -37.57
CA HIS A 48 -13.00 -43.97 -37.45
C HIS A 48 -13.42 -43.54 -36.04
N ARG A 49 -14.44 -42.66 -35.95
CA ARG A 49 -14.98 -42.09 -34.70
C ARG A 49 -15.25 -43.10 -33.59
N ASN A 50 -15.72 -44.32 -33.92
CA ASN A 50 -16.00 -45.36 -32.92
C ASN A 50 -14.71 -45.84 -32.26
N THR A 51 -13.65 -46.04 -33.02
CA THR A 51 -12.33 -46.45 -32.53
C THR A 51 -11.72 -45.37 -31.63
N ILE A 52 -11.94 -44.10 -31.96
CA ILE A 52 -11.51 -42.98 -31.12
C ILE A 52 -12.30 -42.93 -29.81
N ARG A 53 -13.63 -43.15 -29.87
CA ARG A 53 -14.52 -43.11 -28.70
C ARG A 53 -14.20 -44.19 -27.68
N GLN A 54 -13.71 -45.35 -28.11
CA GLN A 54 -13.30 -46.46 -27.23
C GLN A 54 -12.04 -46.16 -26.39
N ARG A 55 -11.37 -45.03 -26.60
CA ARG A 55 -10.06 -44.72 -26.01
C ARG A 55 -10.08 -43.63 -24.94
N ASP A 56 -11.23 -43.02 -24.66
CA ASP A 56 -11.54 -41.99 -23.64
C ASP A 56 -10.68 -40.71 -23.63
N PHE A 57 -9.35 -40.81 -23.62
CA PHE A 57 -8.41 -39.70 -23.63
C PHE A 57 -8.62 -38.68 -24.77
N PRO A 58 -9.03 -39.06 -26.00
CA PRO A 58 -9.19 -38.08 -27.07
C PRO A 58 -10.32 -37.09 -26.77
N ALA A 59 -11.43 -37.56 -26.19
CA ALA A 59 -12.54 -36.69 -25.82
C ALA A 59 -12.12 -35.69 -24.73
N GLN A 60 -11.42 -36.17 -23.69
CA GLN A 60 -10.93 -35.32 -22.60
C GLN A 60 -9.94 -34.25 -23.09
N ARG A 61 -9.03 -34.63 -24.00
CA ARG A 61 -8.06 -33.69 -24.58
C ARG A 61 -8.74 -32.62 -25.46
N LEU A 62 -9.75 -32.99 -26.23
CA LEU A 62 -10.51 -32.04 -27.05
C LEU A 62 -11.29 -31.04 -26.19
N GLU A 63 -11.89 -31.48 -25.07
CA GLU A 63 -12.53 -30.56 -24.11
C GLU A 63 -11.51 -29.61 -23.48
N ALA A 64 -10.34 -30.12 -23.06
CA ALA A 64 -9.26 -29.26 -22.55
C ALA A 64 -8.82 -28.20 -23.57
N ILE A 65 -8.74 -28.55 -24.86
CA ILE A 65 -8.44 -27.58 -25.92
C ILE A 65 -9.54 -26.52 -26.05
N LYS A 66 -10.83 -26.91 -25.96
CA LYS A 66 -11.95 -25.94 -25.98
C LYS A 66 -11.85 -24.95 -24.83
N ASP A 67 -11.60 -25.45 -23.62
CA ASP A 67 -11.55 -24.61 -22.42
C ASP A 67 -10.35 -23.67 -22.46
N ASN A 68 -9.18 -24.15 -22.88
CA ASN A 68 -8.00 -23.31 -23.09
C ASN A 68 -8.28 -22.17 -24.09
N ARG A 69 -8.97 -22.46 -25.19
CA ARG A 69 -9.35 -21.42 -26.16
C ARG A 69 -10.36 -20.42 -25.58
N ARG A 70 -11.34 -20.87 -24.78
CA ARG A 70 -12.29 -19.97 -24.09
C ARG A 70 -11.57 -19.03 -23.13
N ILE A 71 -10.65 -19.56 -22.33
CA ILE A 71 -9.85 -18.79 -21.37
C ILE A 71 -9.02 -17.73 -22.11
N ALA A 72 -8.39 -18.09 -23.23
CA ALA A 72 -7.60 -17.16 -24.04
C ALA A 72 -8.45 -15.98 -24.58
N VAL A 73 -9.66 -16.25 -25.05
CA VAL A 73 -10.60 -15.20 -25.51
C VAL A 73 -11.00 -14.28 -24.36
N LEU A 74 -11.33 -14.83 -23.19
CA LEU A 74 -11.67 -14.03 -22.01
C LEU A 74 -10.49 -13.16 -21.56
N ALA A 75 -9.28 -13.71 -21.53
CA ALA A 75 -8.07 -12.96 -21.18
C ALA A 75 -7.79 -11.81 -22.16
N GLN A 76 -8.06 -11.99 -23.45
CA GLN A 76 -7.94 -10.91 -24.45
C GLN A 76 -8.98 -9.82 -24.23
N ARG A 77 -10.24 -10.16 -23.91
CA ARG A 77 -11.29 -9.18 -23.61
C ARG A 77 -10.94 -8.32 -22.40
N VAL A 78 -10.48 -8.95 -21.31
CA VAL A 78 -10.02 -8.22 -20.11
C VAL A 78 -8.84 -7.30 -20.41
N LYS A 79 -7.89 -7.74 -21.26
CA LYS A 79 -6.77 -6.89 -21.69
C LYS A 79 -7.23 -5.72 -22.58
N ALA A 80 -8.25 -5.91 -23.41
CA ALA A 80 -8.82 -4.87 -24.24
C ALA A 80 -9.60 -3.83 -23.42
N GLU A 81 -10.41 -4.26 -22.45
CA GLU A 81 -11.10 -3.37 -21.51
C GLU A 81 -10.13 -2.57 -20.63
N LYS A 82 -8.98 -3.16 -20.28
CA LYS A 82 -7.90 -2.47 -19.55
C LYS A 82 -7.11 -1.46 -20.37
N LYS A 83 -7.27 -1.40 -21.70
CA LYS A 83 -6.77 -0.27 -22.50
C LYS A 83 -7.68 0.93 -22.28
N GLN A 84 -7.65 1.48 -21.06
CA GLN A 84 -8.25 2.79 -20.79
C GLN A 84 -7.58 3.83 -21.69
N ASP A 85 -8.38 4.71 -22.28
CA ASP A 85 -7.87 5.76 -23.15
C ASP A 85 -6.81 6.59 -22.43
N PRO A 86 -5.62 6.80 -23.02
CA PRO A 86 -4.52 7.51 -22.36
C PRO A 86 -4.94 8.92 -21.91
N LYS A 87 -5.84 9.56 -22.65
CA LYS A 87 -6.44 10.85 -22.29
C LYS A 87 -7.19 10.79 -20.95
N THR A 88 -7.95 9.72 -20.70
CA THR A 88 -8.71 9.57 -19.45
C THR A 88 -7.80 9.40 -18.23
N ILE A 89 -6.73 8.62 -18.38
CA ILE A 89 -5.72 8.44 -17.33
C ILE A 89 -5.02 9.77 -17.04
N LEU A 90 -4.66 10.54 -18.08
CA LEU A 90 -4.01 11.83 -17.92
C LEU A 90 -4.93 12.86 -17.25
N MET A 91 -6.23 12.90 -17.62
CA MET A 91 -7.20 13.77 -16.94
C MET A 91 -7.36 13.40 -15.46
N GLN A 92 -7.44 12.11 -15.14
CA GLN A 92 -7.51 11.66 -13.74
C GLN A 92 -6.25 12.02 -12.95
N ARG A 93 -5.06 11.89 -13.54
CA ARG A 93 -3.80 12.30 -12.91
C ARG A 93 -3.72 13.80 -12.70
N LEU A 94 -4.16 14.59 -13.68
CA LEU A 94 -4.23 16.04 -13.57
C LEU A 94 -5.15 16.44 -12.41
N GLU A 95 -6.33 15.82 -12.31
CA GLU A 95 -7.27 16.12 -11.24
C GLU A 95 -6.70 15.78 -9.85
N LYS A 96 -6.05 14.62 -9.72
CA LYS A 96 -5.34 14.26 -8.48
C LYS A 96 -4.24 15.26 -8.11
N SER A 97 -3.43 15.68 -9.09
CA SER A 97 -2.37 16.66 -8.84
C SER A 97 -2.90 18.01 -8.36
N ARG A 98 -4.06 18.45 -8.87
CA ARG A 98 -4.73 19.69 -8.43
C ARG A 98 -5.19 19.59 -6.98
N LEU A 99 -5.77 18.45 -6.60
CA LEU A 99 -6.19 18.21 -5.21
C LEU A 99 -4.99 18.18 -4.26
N GLU A 100 -3.87 17.57 -4.67
CA GLU A 100 -2.64 17.59 -3.89
C GLU A 100 -2.10 19.00 -3.68
N VAL A 101 -2.10 19.84 -4.72
CA VAL A 101 -1.68 21.25 -4.59
C VAL A 101 -2.57 22.00 -3.60
N LEU A 102 -3.89 21.86 -3.70
CA LEU A 102 -4.83 22.48 -2.76
C LEU A 102 -4.62 22.00 -1.32
N TYR A 103 -4.40 20.69 -1.15
CA TYR A 103 -4.11 20.10 0.15
C TYR A 103 -2.86 20.70 0.78
N TRP A 104 -1.75 20.74 0.04
CA TRP A 104 -0.50 21.29 0.55
C TRP A 104 -0.55 22.79 0.77
N PHE A 105 -1.30 23.53 -0.05
CA PHE A 105 -1.56 24.94 0.16
C PHE A 105 -2.30 25.19 1.47
N ASN A 106 -3.41 24.50 1.71
CA ASN A 106 -4.17 24.62 2.95
C ASN A 106 -3.32 24.22 4.16
N ARG A 107 -2.56 23.13 4.06
CA ARG A 107 -1.69 22.67 5.14
C ARG A 107 -0.56 23.66 5.43
N TYR A 108 -0.01 24.32 4.42
CA TYR A 108 0.96 25.38 4.60
C TYR A 108 0.32 26.57 5.33
N GLN A 109 -0.86 27.01 4.89
CA GLN A 109 -1.57 28.14 5.49
C GLN A 109 -1.93 27.87 6.96
N ASP A 110 -2.39 26.66 7.29
CA ASP A 110 -2.66 26.24 8.67
C ASP A 110 -1.39 26.24 9.53
N SER A 111 -0.26 25.79 8.95
CA SER A 111 1.04 25.79 9.63
C SER A 111 1.54 27.21 9.86
N GLU A 112 1.42 28.09 8.87
CA GLU A 112 1.83 29.50 8.96
C GLU A 112 1.01 30.23 10.03
N ASN A 113 -0.31 30.03 10.04
CA ASN A 113 -1.19 30.55 11.08
C ASN A 113 -0.80 30.02 12.46
N SER A 114 -0.49 28.73 12.57
CA SER A 114 -0.06 28.12 13.83
C SER A 114 1.25 28.74 14.33
N CYS A 115 2.25 28.91 13.46
CA CYS A 115 3.50 29.59 13.79
C CYS A 115 3.24 31.03 14.27
N ALA A 116 2.45 31.80 13.53
CA ALA A 116 2.12 33.18 13.92
C ALA A 116 1.41 33.26 15.28
N THR A 117 0.56 32.29 15.62
CA THR A 117 -0.06 32.24 16.95
C THR A 117 0.94 31.86 18.06
N LEU A 118 1.88 30.97 17.77
CA LEU A 118 2.93 30.58 18.71
C LEU A 118 3.89 31.74 18.97
N ASP A 119 4.27 32.49 17.94
CA ASP A 119 5.13 33.67 18.08
C ASP A 119 4.49 34.72 18.99
N LYS A 120 3.21 35.04 18.77
CA LYS A 120 2.46 35.94 19.66
C LYS A 120 2.42 35.42 21.10
N ARG A 121 2.21 34.11 21.30
CA ARG A 121 2.22 33.50 22.64
C ARG A 121 3.60 33.62 23.28
N LEU A 122 4.67 33.40 22.53
CA LEU A 122 6.04 33.54 23.02
C LEU A 122 6.33 34.97 23.46
N ASP A 123 5.88 35.96 22.70
CA ASP A 123 6.05 37.37 23.08
C ASP A 123 5.31 37.68 24.39
N THR A 124 4.06 37.24 24.54
CA THR A 124 3.33 37.43 25.82
C THR A 124 4.00 36.73 27.00
N VAL A 125 4.56 35.53 26.79
CA VAL A 125 5.31 34.82 27.84
C VAL A 125 6.59 35.56 28.21
N ARG A 126 7.32 36.10 27.22
CA ARG A 126 8.52 36.90 27.44
C ARG A 126 8.21 38.16 28.25
N GLU A 127 7.17 38.90 27.86
CA GLU A 127 6.71 40.09 28.58
C GLU A 127 6.33 39.74 30.04
N SER A 128 5.59 38.65 30.24
CA SER A 128 5.22 38.21 31.59
C SER A 128 6.42 37.84 32.44
N ARG A 129 7.41 37.13 31.87
CA ARG A 129 8.66 36.79 32.55
C ARG A 129 9.40 38.06 32.95
N ASP A 130 9.57 39.00 32.02
CA ASP A 130 10.33 40.23 32.26
C ASP A 130 9.66 41.07 33.36
N TYR A 131 8.33 41.13 33.38
CA TYR A 131 7.56 41.74 34.46
C TYR A 131 7.84 41.08 35.82
N TYR A 132 7.77 39.75 35.93
CA TYR A 132 8.01 39.07 37.21
C TYR A 132 9.46 39.15 37.67
N VAL A 133 10.43 39.17 36.75
CA VAL A 133 11.84 39.40 37.08
C VAL A 133 12.03 40.79 37.67
N GLN A 134 11.48 41.83 37.03
CA GLN A 134 11.55 43.20 37.54
C GLN A 134 10.88 43.33 38.92
N LEU A 135 9.71 42.69 39.09
CA LEU A 135 9.00 42.67 40.37
C LEU A 135 9.84 42.00 41.47
N ALA A 136 10.44 40.86 41.17
CA ALA A 136 11.28 40.13 42.12
C ALA A 136 12.52 40.95 42.52
N ASP A 137 13.16 41.63 41.57
CA ASP A 137 14.31 42.50 41.86
C ASP A 137 13.91 43.72 42.70
N GLY A 138 12.76 44.32 42.43
CA GLY A 138 12.21 45.40 43.26
C GLY A 138 11.89 44.95 44.69
N LEU A 139 11.31 43.75 44.86
CA LEU A 139 11.07 43.18 46.18
C LEU A 139 12.38 42.88 46.93
N ARG A 140 13.40 42.36 46.23
CA ARG A 140 14.74 42.14 46.82
C ARG A 140 15.39 43.43 47.30
N GLN A 141 15.23 44.53 46.55
CA GLN A 141 15.73 45.84 46.99
C GLN A 141 15.02 46.31 48.26
N LYS A 142 13.69 46.22 48.31
CA LYS A 142 12.91 46.58 49.50
C LYS A 142 13.30 45.75 50.73
N ILE A 143 13.50 44.44 50.56
CA ILE A 143 13.97 43.57 51.66
C ILE A 143 15.32 44.06 52.18
N LYS A 144 16.27 44.37 51.28
CA LYS A 144 17.58 44.90 51.69
C LYS A 144 17.45 46.22 52.45
N GLU A 145 16.61 47.14 51.99
CA GLU A 145 16.37 48.41 52.68
C GLU A 145 15.81 48.17 54.09
N GLN A 146 14.79 47.32 54.21
CA GLN A 146 14.18 46.95 55.49
C GLN A 146 15.19 46.27 56.43
N ASP A 147 16.02 45.36 55.92
CA ASP A 147 17.08 44.72 56.71
C ASP A 147 18.08 45.75 57.25
N THR A 148 18.47 46.75 56.44
CA THR A 148 19.35 47.83 56.93
C THR A 148 18.69 48.72 57.97
N GLU A 149 17.38 48.96 57.86
CA GLU A 149 16.62 49.74 58.85
C GLU A 149 16.48 48.96 60.16
N ILE A 150 16.17 47.67 60.10
CA ILE A 150 16.13 46.77 61.26
C ILE A 150 17.48 46.76 61.98
N LEU A 151 18.60 46.70 61.25
CA LEU A 151 19.94 46.77 61.85
C LEU A 151 20.15 48.10 62.58
N LYS A 152 19.83 49.24 61.97
CA LYS A 152 19.95 50.56 62.62
C LYS A 152 19.08 50.67 63.88
N LEU A 153 17.86 50.13 63.84
CA LEU A 153 16.96 50.12 64.99
C LEU A 153 17.48 49.23 66.12
N ARG A 154 18.08 48.09 65.80
CA ARG A 154 18.76 47.23 66.78
C ARG A 154 19.94 47.94 67.43
N ASP A 155 20.81 48.56 66.64
CA ASP A 155 21.96 49.30 67.15
C ASP A 155 21.51 50.46 68.08
N ALA A 156 20.43 51.16 67.71
CA ALA A 156 19.85 52.22 68.54
C ALA A 156 19.27 51.68 69.87
N LEU A 157 18.62 50.51 69.82
CA LEU A 157 18.10 49.84 71.02
C LEU A 157 19.24 49.39 71.95
N ASP A 158 20.32 48.85 71.39
CA ASP A 158 21.50 48.42 72.13
C ASP A 158 22.18 49.60 72.83
N LEU A 159 22.27 50.76 72.16
CA LEU A 159 22.76 52.00 72.79
C LEU A 159 21.84 52.48 73.93
N VAL A 160 20.53 52.43 73.75
CA VAL A 160 19.57 52.86 74.78
C VAL A 160 19.59 51.92 75.98
N SER A 161 19.67 50.60 75.74
CA SER A 161 19.75 49.61 76.82
C SER A 161 21.07 49.73 77.59
N ALA A 162 22.21 49.94 76.92
CA ALA A 162 23.49 50.22 77.58
C ALA A 162 23.42 51.48 78.46
N ASN A 163 22.77 52.55 77.99
CA ASN A 163 22.57 53.78 78.78
C ASN A 163 21.60 53.62 79.96
N LEU A 164 20.73 52.60 79.95
CA LEU A 164 19.82 52.28 81.05
C LEU A 164 20.47 51.34 82.08
N GLU A 165 21.46 50.54 81.66
CA GLU A 165 22.25 49.64 82.52
C GLU A 165 23.43 50.33 83.22
N GLU A 166 23.73 51.60 82.92
CA GLU A 166 24.60 52.45 83.74
C GLU A 166 23.76 53.21 84.79
N PRO A 167 23.68 52.74 86.06
CA PRO A 167 23.03 53.51 87.10
C PRO A 167 23.98 54.60 87.60
N LYS A 168 23.41 55.78 87.87
CA LYS A 168 24.01 56.77 88.76
C LYS A 168 24.14 56.23 90.18
#